data_AF-A0AAJ2BHA9-F1
#
_entry.id   AF-A0AAJ2BHA9-F1
#
_cell.length_a   1.000
_cell.length_b   1.000
_cell.length_c   1.000
_cell.angle_alpha   90.00
_cell.angle_beta   90.00
_cell.angle_gamma   90.00
#
_symmetry.space_group_name_H-M   'P 1'
#
loop_
_entity.id
_entity.type
_entity.pdbx_description
1 polymer ?
#
loop_
_entity_poly.entity_id
_entity_poly.type
_entity_poly.pdbx_seq_one_letter_code
_entity_poly.pdbx_strand_id
1 'polypeptide(L)' 'MRLFECGTLVPGCAWHTRADEDAEVVRRSVEHMRQAHGENVIRENMVENIKARIRDENNVEA' A
#
# COMPACT_ATOMS: atom_id res chain seq x y z
N MET A 1 13.96 0.56 -0.12
CA MET A 1 12.93 1.29 -0.89
C MET A 1 11.66 0.50 -0.71
N ARG A 2 10.62 1.13 -0.18
CA ARG A 2 9.37 0.46 0.19
C ARG A 2 8.40 0.50 -0.99
N LEU A 3 7.91 -0.66 -1.41
CA LEU A 3 6.95 -0.86 -2.50
C LEU A 3 5.65 -1.43 -1.94
N PHE A 4 4.52 -0.89 -2.41
CA PHE A 4 3.21 -1.47 -2.18
C PHE A 4 2.45 -1.59 -3.49
N GLU A 5 1.77 -2.72 -3.65
CA GLU A 5 0.96 -3.04 -4.81
C GLU A 5 -0.49 -3.26 -4.35
N CYS A 6 -1.41 -2.38 -4.75
CA CYS A 6 -2.81 -2.47 -4.35
C CYS A 6 -3.45 -3.77 -4.84
N GLY A 7 -3.01 -4.32 -5.98
CA GLY A 7 -3.47 -5.62 -6.49
C GLY A 7 -3.29 -6.80 -5.53
N THR A 8 -2.39 -6.70 -4.55
CA THR A 8 -2.18 -7.71 -3.49
C THR A 8 -3.21 -7.62 -2.35
N LEU A 9 -3.96 -6.52 -2.30
CA LEU A 9 -5.02 -6.27 -1.33
C LEU A 9 -6.41 -6.27 -2.00
N VAL A 10 -6.55 -5.56 -3.12
CA VAL A 10 -7.78 -5.44 -3.89
C VAL A 10 -7.57 -6.09 -5.26
N PRO A 11 -8.16 -7.28 -5.52
CA PRO A 11 -7.99 -7.96 -6.78
C PRO A 11 -8.54 -7.11 -7.94
N GLY A 12 -7.76 -6.99 -9.01
CA GLY A 12 -8.10 -6.18 -10.18
C GLY A 12 -7.61 -4.73 -10.13
N CYS A 13 -6.97 -4.29 -9.04
CA CYS A 13 -6.31 -2.98 -8.98
C CYS A 13 -4.86 -3.07 -9.48
N ALA A 14 -4.51 -2.26 -10.49
CA ALA A 14 -3.15 -2.18 -11.03
C ALA A 14 -2.30 -1.08 -10.36
N TRP A 15 -2.83 -0.38 -9.36
CA TRP A 15 -2.14 0.72 -8.71
C TRP A 15 -1.01 0.21 -7.80
N HIS A 16 0.12 0.89 -7.86
CA HIS A 16 1.29 0.61 -7.03
C HIS A 16 2.01 1.91 -6.69
N THR A 17 2.68 1.95 -5.53
CA THR A 17 3.47 3.11 -5.09
C THR A 17 4.77 2.66 -4.45
N ARG A 18 5.80 3.49 -4.56
CA ARG A 18 7.08 3.31 -3.89
C ARG A 18 7.54 4.59 -3.18
N ALA A 19 8.14 4.45 -2.01
CA ALA A 19 8.75 5.53 -1.24
C ALA A 19 9.91 5.02 -0.39
N ASP A 20 10.68 5.92 0.21
CA ASP A 20 11.78 5.51 1.10
C ASP A 20 11.26 5.00 2.46
N GLU A 21 10.13 5.56 2.90
CA GLU A 21 9.53 5.30 4.21
C GLU A 21 8.17 4.60 4.08
N ASP A 22 7.88 3.65 4.99
CA ASP A 22 6.58 2.98 5.07
C ASP A 22 5.44 3.97 5.32
N ALA A 23 5.68 5.01 6.10
CA ALA A 23 4.68 6.03 6.39
C ALA A 23 4.15 6.70 5.11
N GLU A 24 5.05 7.02 4.18
CA GLU A 24 4.68 7.63 2.90
C GLU A 24 3.96 6.64 1.97
N VAL A 25 4.39 5.38 1.95
CA VAL A 25 3.68 4.31 1.23
C VAL A 25 2.26 4.15 1.78
N VAL A 26 2.10 4.00 3.09
CA VAL A 26 0.80 3.86 3.76
C VAL A 26 -0.10 5.06 3.45
N ARG A 27 0.42 6.27 3.57
CA ARG A 27 -0.35 7.51 3.31
C ARG A 27 -0.93 7.50 1.89
N ARG A 28 -0.09 7.22 0.88
CA ARG A 28 -0.53 7.16 -0.52
C ARG A 28 -1.52 6.04 -0.77
N SER A 29 -1.30 4.86 -0.19
CA SER A 29 -2.21 3.73 -0.32
C SER A 29 -3.59 4.03 0.28
N VAL A 30 -3.64 4.67 1.44
CA VAL A 30 -4.90 5.09 2.08
C VAL A 30 -5.62 6.15 1.25
N GLU A 31 -4.88 7.12 0.71
CA GLU A 31 -5.44 8.14 -0.17
C GLU A 31 -6.02 7.53 -1.47
N HIS A 32 -5.33 6.55 -2.04
CA HIS A 32 -5.82 5.78 -3.19
C HIS A 32 -7.11 5.01 -2.84
N MET A 33 -7.16 4.33 -1.70
CA MET A 33 -8.36 3.61 -1.24
C MET A 33 -9.59 4.53 -1.16
N ARG A 34 -9.40 5.77 -0.68
CA ARG A 34 -10.48 6.76 -0.62
C ARG A 34 -10.96 7.19 -1.99
N GLN A 35 -10.04 7.44 -2.93
CA GLN A 35 -10.37 8.00 -4.24
C GLN A 35 -10.81 6.96 -5.27
N ALA A 36 -10.13 5.82 -5.35
CA ALA A 36 -10.36 4.80 -6.37
C ALA A 36 -11.37 3.73 -5.94
N HIS A 37 -11.42 3.41 -4.63
CA HIS A 37 -12.30 2.37 -4.10
C HIS A 37 -13.52 2.92 -3.35
N GLY A 38 -13.60 4.25 -3.16
CA GLY A 38 -14.70 4.89 -2.43
C GLY A 38 -14.71 4.57 -0.93
N GLU A 39 -13.56 4.12 -0.40
CA GLU A 39 -13.41 3.66 0.97
C GLU A 39 -13.40 4.87 1.93
N ASN A 40 -14.59 5.33 2.32
CA ASN A 40 -14.75 6.53 3.16
C ASN A 40 -14.27 6.33 4.61
N VAL A 41 -14.27 5.08 5.10
CA VAL A 41 -13.85 4.74 6.47
C VAL A 41 -12.68 3.76 6.41
N ILE A 42 -11.50 4.27 6.73
CA ILE A 42 -10.26 3.48 6.76
C ILE A 42 -10.10 2.95 8.19
N ARG A 43 -10.37 1.66 8.37
CA ARG A 43 -10.18 0.99 9.67
C ARG A 43 -8.70 0.73 9.93
N GLU A 44 -8.32 0.68 11.20
CA GLU A 44 -6.95 0.36 11.63
C GLU A 44 -6.45 -0.95 11.02
N ASN A 45 -7.30 -1.98 11.00
CA ASN A 45 -6.98 -3.26 10.38
C ASN A 45 -6.62 -3.16 8.89
N MET A 46 -7.21 -2.20 8.15
CA MET A 46 -6.86 -1.97 6.74
C MET A 46 -5.45 -1.40 6.62
N VAL A 47 -5.08 -0.47 7.51
CA VAL A 47 -3.74 0.10 7.57
C VAL A 47 -2.71 -0.98 7.92
N GLU A 48 -3.02 -1.87 8.86
CA GLU A 48 -2.18 -3.03 9.18
C GLU A 48 -2.02 -3.97 7.98
N ASN A 49 -3.11 -4.24 7.26
CA ASN A 49 -3.07 -5.05 6.04
C ASN A 49 -2.21 -4.42 4.93
N ILE A 50 -2.26 -3.08 4.79
CA ILE A 50 -1.39 -2.35 3.87
C ILE A 50 0.06 -2.51 4.29
N LYS A 51 0.39 -2.23 5.56
CA LYS A 51 1.74 -2.36 6.12
C LYS A 51 2.33 -3.76 5.94
N ALA A 52 1.55 -4.80 6.21
CA ALA A 52 1.97 -6.19 6.05
C ALA A 52 2.31 -6.59 4.60
N ARG A 53 1.84 -5.82 3.62
CA ARG A 53 2.05 -6.04 2.18
C ARG A 53 3.10 -5.10 1.58
N ILE A 54 3.68 -4.20 2.37
CA ILE A 54 4.81 -3.37 1.92
C ILE A 54 6.04 -4.26 1.82
N ARG A 55 6.66 -4.27 0.64
CA ARG A 55 7.91 -4.99 0.39
C ARG A 55 9.08 -4.02 0.40
N ASP A 56 10.20 -4.45 0.96
CA ASP A 56 11.44 -3.70 0.86
C ASP A 56 12.22 -4.17 -0.38
N GLU A 57 12.28 -3.32 -1.40
CA GLU A 57 13.02 -3.54 -2.64
C GLU A 57 14.55 -3.44 -2.45
N ASN A 58 15.05 -3.02 -1.27
CA ASN A 58 16.50 -3.09 -1.00
C ASN A 58 16.91 -4.47 -0.45
N ASN A 59 15.95 -5.33 -0.11
CA ASN A 59 16.18 -6.70 0.31
C ASN A 59 15.73 -7.68 -0.80
N VAL A 60 16.25 -7.47 -2.01
CA VAL A 60 16.35 -8.52 -3.02
C VAL A 60 17.81 -8.94 -3.04
N GLU A 61 18.14 -9.93 -2.20
CA GLU A 61 19.44 -10.62 -2.25
C GLU A 61 19.62 -11.23 -3.65
N ALA A 62 20.80 -10.97 -4.22
CA ALA A 62 21.23 -11.40 -5.56
C ALA A 62 21.44 -12.92 -5.68
#